data_AF-A0A418SS88-F1
#
_entry.id   AF-A0A418SS88-F1
#
_cell.length_a   1.000
_cell.length_b   1.000
_cell.length_c   1.000
_cell.angle_alpha   90.00
_cell.angle_beta   90.00
_cell.angle_gamma   90.00
#
_symmetry.space_group_name_H-M   'P 1'
#
loop_
_entity.id
_entity.type
_entity.pdbx_description
1 polymer ?
#
loop_
_entity_poly.entity_id
_entity_poly.type
_entity_poly.pdbx_seq_one_letter_code
_entity_poly.pdbx_strand_id
1 'polypeptide(L)'
;MLFFCDEAGQVADEWCSVAGLSMPRQVAGEATKDLARIKAELNRNGEVKWVKAKSFNGKIQRAYINYLFDQIGMGRMHFHIRFNPMGEYNHNLSGPRKRIDTVSKSFYQLLLHRAARHYSKHHVVVIPDDGDCTSALPDQLGALKYEAGNKYGPNAYDCIQKIQPRSSESEPMLQLLDVTLGALASYRNGRHLSASVGIKRELAEYAFERTGWPTITGNCPAYARAISRWNVTPKIHR
;
A
#
# COMPACT_ATOMS: atom_id res chain seq x y z
N MET A 1 0.52 -0.98 17.05
CA MET A 1 0.98 -1.11 15.65
C MET A 1 0.21 -0.09 14.82
N LEU A 2 0.87 0.60 13.91
CA LEU A 2 0.21 1.43 12.90
C LEU A 2 0.21 0.65 11.57
N PHE A 3 -0.86 0.80 10.79
CA PHE A 3 -0.99 0.22 9.45
C PHE A 3 -1.53 1.28 8.50
N PHE A 4 -0.64 1.90 7.72
CA PHE A 4 -1.01 2.87 6.70
C PHE A 4 -1.40 2.13 5.43
N CYS A 5 -2.40 2.61 4.67
CA CYS A 5 -2.77 1.97 3.41
C CYS A 5 -3.26 2.96 2.35
N ASP A 6 -3.02 2.62 1.09
CA ASP A 6 -3.28 3.48 -0.07
C ASP A 6 -3.47 2.60 -1.33
N GLU A 7 -3.96 3.19 -2.42
CA GLU A 7 -4.14 2.55 -3.72
C GLU A 7 -3.46 3.29 -4.88
N ALA A 8 -3.19 2.56 -5.97
CA ALA A 8 -2.71 3.15 -7.22
C ALA A 8 -3.35 2.44 -8.42
N GLY A 9 -3.57 3.19 -9.49
CA GLY A 9 -4.05 2.65 -10.77
C GLY A 9 -5.54 2.29 -10.80
N GLN A 10 -6.37 3.02 -10.03
CA GLN A 10 -7.80 2.69 -9.95
C GLN A 10 -8.53 2.83 -11.28
N VAL A 11 -8.22 3.78 -12.17
CA VAL A 11 -9.10 4.15 -13.32
C VAL A 11 -8.62 3.64 -14.67
N ALA A 12 -7.39 3.99 -15.06
CA ALA A 12 -6.90 3.77 -16.43
C ALA A 12 -6.06 2.50 -16.60
N ASP A 13 -5.74 1.81 -15.51
CA ASP A 13 -4.86 0.64 -15.54
C ASP A 13 -5.64 -0.66 -15.59
N GLU A 14 -5.00 -1.67 -16.17
CA GLU A 14 -5.42 -3.07 -16.09
C GLU A 14 -5.36 -3.57 -14.64
N TRP A 15 -4.31 -3.19 -13.90
CA TRP A 15 -4.10 -3.57 -12.51
C TRP A 15 -4.24 -2.38 -11.57
N CYS A 16 -5.18 -2.47 -10.63
CA CYS A 16 -5.24 -1.60 -9.46
C CYS A 16 -4.45 -2.24 -8.31
N SER A 17 -3.54 -1.49 -7.72
CA SER A 17 -2.73 -1.91 -6.59
C SER A 17 -3.28 -1.33 -5.30
N VAL A 18 -3.40 -2.12 -4.25
CA VAL A 18 -3.70 -1.64 -2.89
C VAL A 18 -2.55 -2.11 -2.00
N ALA A 19 -1.97 -1.22 -1.22
CA ALA A 19 -0.84 -1.55 -0.36
C ALA A 19 -1.01 -1.09 1.07
N GLY A 20 -0.23 -1.71 1.95
CA GLY A 20 -0.21 -1.46 3.38
C GLY A 20 1.22 -1.41 3.90
N LEU A 21 1.50 -0.43 4.76
CA LEU A 21 2.78 -0.24 5.43
C LEU A 21 2.55 -0.32 6.95
N SER A 22 3.17 -1.31 7.60
CA SER A 22 3.01 -1.54 9.04
C SER A 22 4.28 -1.24 9.82
N MET A 23 4.14 -0.62 11.00
CA MET A 23 5.27 -0.33 11.90
C MET A 23 4.81 -0.01 13.33
N PRO A 24 5.69 -0.14 14.35
CA PRO A 24 5.43 0.40 15.67
C PRO A 24 5.25 1.93 15.66
N ARG A 25 4.51 2.47 16.64
CA ARG A 25 4.27 3.92 16.75
C ARG A 25 5.56 4.72 16.93
N GLN A 26 6.52 4.18 17.68
CA GLN A 26 7.84 4.79 17.86
C GLN A 26 8.57 4.93 16.51
N VAL A 27 8.59 3.85 15.71
CA VAL A 27 9.22 3.84 14.39
C VAL A 27 8.58 4.86 13.45
N ALA A 28 7.25 5.03 13.48
CA ALA A 28 6.58 6.07 12.71
C ALA A 28 7.04 7.49 13.11
N GLY A 29 7.21 7.76 14.40
CA GLY A 29 7.71 9.05 14.89
C GLY A 29 9.16 9.33 14.48
N GLU A 30 10.02 8.32 14.52
CA GLU A 30 11.40 8.40 14.02
C GLU A 30 11.42 8.61 12.50
N ALA A 31 10.60 7.86 11.76
CA ALA A 31 10.51 7.96 10.31
C ALA A 31 10.00 9.31 9.83
N THR A 32 9.04 9.92 10.52
CA THR A 32 8.61 11.29 10.21
C THR A 32 9.76 12.28 10.29
N LYS A 33 10.65 12.16 11.29
CA LYS A 33 11.83 13.03 11.42
C LYS A 33 12.84 12.78 10.31
N ASP A 34 13.08 11.50 9.98
CA ASP A 34 14.00 11.12 8.90
C ASP A 34 13.52 11.61 7.53
N LEU A 35 12.23 11.46 7.21
CA LEU A 35 11.67 11.95 5.95
C LEU A 35 11.71 13.48 5.86
N ALA A 36 11.48 14.18 6.97
CA ALA A 36 11.65 15.64 7.01
C ALA A 36 13.10 16.06 6.74
N ARG A 37 14.07 15.34 7.30
CA ARG A 37 15.50 15.56 7.02
C ARG A 37 15.85 15.29 5.56
N ILE A 38 15.40 14.18 4.97
CA ILE A 38 15.59 13.87 3.54
C ILE A 38 15.03 15.00 2.66
N LYS A 39 13.85 15.51 3.00
CA LYS A 39 13.23 16.65 2.31
C LYS A 39 14.10 17.90 2.39
N ALA A 40 14.61 18.24 3.57
CA ALA A 40 15.47 19.40 3.78
C ALA A 40 16.79 19.29 3.00
N GLU A 41 17.47 18.14 3.07
CA GLU A 41 18.73 17.87 2.34
C GLU A 41 18.58 18.01 0.81
N LEU A 42 17.38 17.70 0.28
CA LEU A 42 17.05 17.81 -1.14
C LEU A 42 16.31 19.11 -1.51
N ASN A 43 16.24 20.09 -0.59
CA ASN A 43 15.55 21.37 -0.77
C ASN A 43 14.10 21.22 -1.26
N ARG A 44 13.35 20.27 -0.67
CA ARG A 44 11.94 20.00 -1.01
C ARG A 44 11.00 20.33 0.15
N ASN A 45 10.23 21.40 0.00
CA ASN A 45 9.30 21.85 1.04
C ASN A 45 7.86 21.31 0.86
N GLY A 46 7.52 20.76 -0.30
CA GLY A 46 6.17 20.25 -0.60
C GLY A 46 5.96 18.76 -0.33
N GLU A 47 4.71 18.34 -0.46
CA GLU A 47 4.30 16.94 -0.47
C GLU A 47 5.01 16.14 -1.58
N VAL A 48 5.51 14.95 -1.22
CA VAL A 48 6.20 14.05 -2.14
C VAL A 48 5.19 13.04 -2.69
N LYS A 49 4.95 13.06 -4.00
CA LYS A 49 4.11 12.09 -4.70
C LYS A 49 4.83 11.37 -5.83
N TRP A 50 4.42 10.14 -6.13
CA TRP A 50 4.83 9.40 -7.32
C TRP A 50 4.49 10.14 -8.61
N VAL A 51 3.31 10.77 -8.68
CA VAL A 51 2.89 11.50 -9.90
C VAL A 51 3.89 12.60 -10.27
N LYS A 52 4.53 13.24 -9.27
CA LYS A 52 5.51 14.33 -9.40
C LYS A 52 6.96 13.86 -9.63
N ALA A 53 7.20 12.56 -9.83
CA ALA A 53 8.55 12.00 -10.01
C ALA A 53 9.33 12.50 -11.23
N LYS A 54 8.70 13.25 -12.14
CA LYS A 54 9.37 13.96 -13.25
C LYS A 54 10.22 15.15 -12.77
N SER A 55 9.94 15.68 -11.58
CA SER A 55 10.64 16.85 -11.05
C SER A 55 11.98 16.49 -10.39
N PHE A 56 13.01 17.32 -10.60
CA PHE A 56 14.35 17.18 -10.00
C PHE A 56 14.99 15.78 -10.17
N ASN A 57 14.76 15.20 -11.35
CA ASN A 57 15.26 13.88 -11.75
C ASN A 57 14.98 12.76 -10.73
N GLY A 58 13.81 12.79 -10.07
CA GLY A 58 13.34 11.68 -9.23
C GLY A 58 14.14 11.43 -7.95
N LYS A 59 15.10 12.30 -7.59
CA LYS A 59 16.02 12.08 -6.46
C LYS A 59 15.28 11.87 -5.13
N ILE A 60 14.25 12.67 -4.87
CA ILE A 60 13.45 12.57 -3.64
C ILE A 60 12.65 11.26 -3.59
N GLN A 61 12.08 10.83 -4.71
CA GLN A 61 11.37 9.55 -4.80
C GLN A 61 12.33 8.38 -4.59
N ARG A 62 13.53 8.43 -5.18
CA ARG A 62 14.57 7.41 -4.95
C ARG A 62 14.98 7.35 -3.48
N ALA A 63 15.14 8.50 -2.82
CA ALA A 63 15.46 8.55 -1.39
C ALA A 63 14.34 7.94 -0.52
N TYR A 64 13.08 8.19 -0.87
CA TYR A 64 11.92 7.58 -0.19
C TYR A 64 11.88 6.06 -0.38
N ILE A 65 12.09 5.58 -1.61
CA ILE A 65 12.21 4.16 -1.93
C ILE A 65 13.34 3.53 -1.10
N ASN A 66 14.53 4.16 -1.09
CA ASN A 66 15.65 3.68 -0.29
C ASN A 66 15.29 3.56 1.18
N TYR A 67 14.77 4.65 1.74
CA TYR A 67 14.40 4.71 3.14
C TYR A 67 13.45 3.57 3.52
N LEU A 68 12.35 3.38 2.77
CA LEU A 68 11.39 2.32 3.06
C LEU A 68 12.05 0.93 3.03
N PHE A 69 12.81 0.61 1.99
CA PHE A 69 13.43 -0.71 1.88
C PHE A 69 14.55 -0.94 2.89
N ASP A 70 15.29 0.10 3.27
CA ASP A 70 16.29 0.03 4.34
C ASP A 70 15.60 -0.27 5.69
N GLN A 71 14.47 0.39 5.99
CA GLN A 71 13.69 0.12 7.20
C GLN A 71 13.08 -1.30 7.21
N ILE A 72 12.69 -1.83 6.05
CA ILE A 72 12.26 -3.23 5.91
C ILE A 72 13.44 -4.18 6.17
N GLY A 73 14.62 -3.90 5.61
CA GLY A 73 15.83 -4.69 5.82
C GLY A 73 16.26 -4.73 7.30
N MET A 74 16.03 -3.64 8.04
CA MET A 74 16.24 -3.57 9.49
C MET A 74 15.12 -4.21 10.32
N GLY A 75 14.05 -4.73 9.69
CA GLY A 75 12.89 -5.31 10.38
C GLY A 75 12.03 -4.29 11.13
N ARG A 76 12.14 -2.99 10.81
CA ARG A 76 11.40 -1.90 11.48
C ARG A 76 10.05 -1.60 10.83
N MET A 77 9.93 -1.90 9.54
CA MET A 77 8.70 -1.73 8.76
C MET A 77 8.38 -3.01 7.99
N HIS A 78 7.10 -3.21 7.67
CA HIS A 78 6.69 -4.23 6.72
C HIS A 78 5.79 -3.67 5.63
N PHE A 79 5.99 -4.13 4.40
CA PHE A 79 5.26 -3.68 3.23
C PHE A 79 4.47 -4.81 2.59
N HIS A 80 3.18 -4.57 2.37
CA HIS A 80 2.28 -5.52 1.76
C HIS A 80 1.61 -4.89 0.55
N ILE A 81 1.68 -5.51 -0.63
CA ILE A 81 1.01 -5.03 -1.83
C ILE A 81 0.12 -6.12 -2.44
N ARG A 82 -1.07 -5.71 -2.87
CA ARG A 82 -2.06 -6.51 -3.55
C ARG A 82 -2.34 -5.92 -4.93
N PHE A 83 -2.18 -6.71 -5.98
CA PHE A 83 -2.50 -6.36 -7.36
C PHE A 83 -3.84 -6.99 -7.76
N ASN A 84 -4.77 -6.16 -8.23
CA ASN A 84 -6.13 -6.54 -8.59
C ASN A 84 -6.32 -6.34 -10.11
N PRO A 85 -6.64 -7.40 -10.87
CA PRO A 85 -6.89 -7.29 -12.32
C PRO A 85 -8.27 -6.69 -12.55
N MET A 86 -8.34 -5.36 -12.68
CA MET A 86 -9.61 -4.63 -12.70
C MET A 86 -10.50 -5.05 -13.87
N GLY A 87 -9.91 -5.41 -15.01
CA GLY A 87 -10.66 -5.88 -16.19
C GLY A 87 -11.37 -7.23 -16.01
N GLU A 88 -10.97 -8.03 -15.02
CA GLU A 88 -11.56 -9.35 -14.76
C GLU A 88 -12.74 -9.33 -13.78
N TYR A 89 -12.93 -8.23 -13.03
CA TYR A 89 -14.03 -8.12 -12.07
C TYR A 89 -15.33 -7.70 -12.73
N ASN A 90 -16.44 -8.32 -12.31
CA ASN A 90 -17.76 -7.74 -12.53
C ASN A 90 -18.04 -6.62 -11.50
N HIS A 91 -17.75 -5.37 -11.87
CA HIS A 91 -17.93 -4.22 -10.99
C HIS A 91 -19.38 -3.97 -10.57
N ASN A 92 -20.37 -4.37 -11.37
CA ASN A 92 -21.78 -4.17 -11.03
C ASN A 92 -22.21 -5.03 -9.83
N LEU A 93 -21.55 -6.16 -9.61
CA LEU A 93 -21.77 -7.02 -8.44
C LEU A 93 -20.98 -6.55 -7.20
N SER A 94 -20.13 -5.53 -7.34
CA SER A 94 -19.33 -5.04 -6.21
C SER A 94 -20.16 -4.17 -5.26
N GLY A 95 -21.15 -3.46 -5.75
CA GLY A 95 -22.01 -2.58 -4.97
C GLY A 95 -22.46 -1.35 -5.78
N PRO A 96 -23.23 -0.45 -5.18
CA PRO A 96 -23.82 0.70 -5.88
C PRO A 96 -22.77 1.65 -6.47
N ARG A 97 -21.57 1.73 -5.89
CA ARG A 97 -20.45 2.57 -6.37
C ARG A 97 -19.54 1.83 -7.35
N LYS A 98 -19.94 0.62 -7.77
CA LYS A 98 -19.29 -0.21 -8.81
C LYS A 98 -17.79 -0.41 -8.56
N ARG A 99 -16.94 0.21 -9.39
CA ARG A 99 -15.48 0.10 -9.35
C ARG A 99 -14.89 0.60 -8.03
N ILE A 100 -15.49 1.62 -7.42
CA ILE A 100 -15.08 2.13 -6.10
C ILE A 100 -15.28 1.05 -5.03
N ASP A 101 -16.40 0.33 -5.07
CA ASP A 101 -16.66 -0.78 -4.14
C ASP A 101 -15.73 -1.98 -4.39
N THR A 102 -15.31 -2.22 -5.64
CA THR A 102 -14.27 -3.23 -5.94
C THR A 102 -12.94 -2.89 -5.24
N VAL A 103 -12.53 -1.62 -5.25
CA VAL A 103 -11.31 -1.16 -4.54
C VAL A 103 -11.52 -1.19 -3.03
N SER A 104 -12.67 -0.73 -2.54
CA SER A 104 -13.03 -0.79 -1.11
C SER A 104 -12.94 -2.22 -0.55
N LYS A 105 -13.47 -3.20 -1.30
CA LYS A 105 -13.33 -4.62 -0.96
C LYS A 105 -11.88 -5.11 -1.01
N SER A 106 -11.04 -4.54 -1.87
CA SER A 106 -9.62 -4.86 -1.93
C SER A 106 -8.87 -4.36 -0.70
N PHE A 107 -9.21 -3.17 -0.18
CA PHE A 107 -8.75 -2.70 1.13
C PHE A 107 -9.20 -3.62 2.25
N TYR A 108 -10.49 -3.96 2.32
CA TYR A 108 -11.01 -4.91 3.31
C TYR A 108 -10.21 -6.21 3.34
N GLN A 109 -9.95 -6.79 2.15
CA GLN A 109 -9.15 -8.01 2.03
C GLN A 109 -7.69 -7.81 2.42
N LEU A 110 -7.07 -6.66 2.11
CA LEU A 110 -5.72 -6.33 2.59
C LEU A 110 -5.68 -6.31 4.12
N LEU A 111 -6.63 -5.63 4.76
CA LEU A 111 -6.69 -5.53 6.22
C LEU A 111 -6.94 -6.89 6.87
N LEU A 112 -7.90 -7.67 6.36
CA LEU A 112 -8.18 -9.01 6.86
C LEU A 112 -6.96 -9.92 6.74
N HIS A 113 -6.35 -9.98 5.56
CA HIS A 113 -5.32 -10.98 5.27
C HIS A 113 -3.89 -10.57 5.64
N ARG A 114 -3.63 -9.29 5.86
CA ARG A 114 -2.31 -8.78 6.24
C ARG A 114 -2.33 -8.15 7.61
N ALA A 115 -3.16 -7.12 7.82
CA ALA A 115 -3.19 -6.42 9.10
C ALA A 115 -3.60 -7.36 10.24
N ALA A 116 -4.78 -7.99 10.13
CA ALA A 116 -5.29 -8.86 11.19
C ALA A 116 -4.47 -10.14 11.34
N ARG A 117 -4.11 -10.80 10.24
CA ARG A 117 -3.34 -12.05 10.27
C ARG A 117 -1.96 -11.90 10.93
N HIS A 118 -1.17 -10.91 10.51
CA HIS A 118 0.23 -10.81 10.91
C HIS A 118 0.44 -9.99 12.18
N TYR A 119 -0.57 -9.23 12.61
CA TYR A 119 -0.49 -8.35 13.79
C TYR A 119 -1.60 -8.64 14.81
N SER A 120 -2.20 -9.83 14.79
CA SER A 120 -3.28 -10.24 15.72
C SER A 120 -2.92 -10.10 17.20
N LYS A 121 -1.63 -10.16 17.55
CA LYS A 121 -1.14 -9.98 18.92
C LYS A 121 -0.92 -8.51 19.31
N HIS A 122 -1.31 -7.56 18.45
CA HIS A 122 -1.09 -6.14 18.67
C HIS A 122 -2.40 -5.35 18.52
N HIS A 123 -2.45 -4.20 19.17
CA HIS A 123 -3.46 -3.18 18.92
C HIS A 123 -3.07 -2.42 17.65
N VAL A 124 -3.76 -2.70 16.56
CA VAL A 124 -3.54 -2.13 15.23
C VAL A 124 -4.47 -0.94 15.03
N VAL A 125 -3.90 0.22 14.70
CA VAL A 125 -4.64 1.38 14.19
C VAL A 125 -4.36 1.49 12.70
N VAL A 126 -5.42 1.42 11.90
CA VAL A 126 -5.36 1.51 10.44
C VAL A 126 -5.58 2.96 10.03
N ILE A 127 -4.72 3.45 9.13
CA ILE A 127 -4.70 4.84 8.65
C ILE A 127 -4.71 4.80 7.11
N PRO A 128 -5.88 4.70 6.47
CA PRO A 128 -5.98 4.84 5.02
C PRO A 128 -5.76 6.29 4.59
N ASP A 129 -5.33 6.51 3.35
CA ASP A 129 -5.49 7.82 2.70
C ASP A 129 -6.99 8.15 2.58
N ASP A 130 -7.32 9.42 2.72
CA ASP A 130 -8.70 9.89 2.71
C ASP A 130 -9.22 9.98 1.27
N GLY A 131 -10.15 9.09 0.91
CA GLY A 131 -10.69 9.00 -0.44
C GLY A 131 -11.98 8.19 -0.52
N ASP A 132 -12.63 8.25 -1.69
CA ASP A 132 -13.94 7.63 -1.90
C ASP A 132 -13.94 6.11 -1.63
N CYS A 133 -12.84 5.43 -1.97
CA CYS A 133 -12.67 3.99 -1.81
C CYS A 133 -12.37 3.55 -0.36
N THR A 134 -11.95 4.47 0.51
CA THR A 134 -11.63 4.20 1.92
C THR A 134 -12.69 4.75 2.87
N SER A 135 -13.56 5.65 2.40
CA SER A 135 -14.67 6.28 3.15
C SER A 135 -15.55 5.31 3.93
N ALA A 136 -15.84 4.13 3.37
CA ALA A 136 -16.71 3.13 3.97
C ALA A 136 -15.98 2.12 4.89
N LEU A 137 -14.64 2.17 4.96
CA LEU A 137 -13.87 1.23 5.76
C LEU A 137 -14.15 1.33 7.27
N PRO A 138 -14.31 2.53 7.88
CA PRO A 138 -14.65 2.64 9.30
C PRO A 138 -15.93 1.88 9.68
N ASP A 139 -16.96 1.91 8.83
CA ASP A 139 -18.24 1.24 9.06
C ASP A 139 -18.12 -0.29 8.97
N GLN A 140 -17.08 -0.79 8.30
CA GLN A 140 -16.81 -2.22 8.15
C GLN A 140 -16.00 -2.83 9.29
N LEU A 141 -15.60 -2.03 10.29
CA LEU A 141 -14.73 -2.47 11.38
C LEU A 141 -15.29 -3.67 12.14
N GLY A 142 -16.60 -3.67 12.45
CA GLY A 142 -17.25 -4.77 13.16
C GLY A 142 -17.20 -6.08 12.40
N ALA A 143 -17.51 -6.05 11.10
CA ALA A 143 -17.43 -7.22 10.22
C ALA A 143 -15.99 -7.72 10.08
N LEU A 144 -15.04 -6.79 9.91
CA LEU A 144 -13.62 -7.10 9.79
C LEU A 144 -13.08 -7.81 11.03
N LYS A 145 -13.42 -7.31 12.23
CA LYS A 145 -13.09 -7.91 13.53
C LYS A 145 -13.64 -9.33 13.65
N TYR A 146 -14.92 -9.50 13.35
CA TYR A 146 -15.59 -10.80 13.42
C TYR A 146 -14.97 -11.82 12.46
N GLU A 147 -14.78 -11.46 11.19
CA GLU A 147 -14.16 -12.34 10.20
C GLU A 147 -12.70 -12.65 10.54
N ALA A 148 -11.94 -11.68 11.05
CA ALA A 148 -10.57 -11.89 11.48
C ALA A 148 -10.46 -12.92 12.60
N GLY A 149 -11.31 -12.82 13.62
CA GLY A 149 -11.38 -13.77 14.73
C GLY A 149 -11.71 -15.19 14.27
N ASN A 150 -12.73 -15.33 13.42
CA ASN A 150 -13.12 -16.64 12.87
C ASN A 150 -12.00 -17.28 12.04
N LYS A 151 -11.20 -16.48 11.32
CA LYS A 151 -10.20 -16.98 10.37
C LYS A 151 -8.81 -17.19 10.96
N TYR A 152 -8.42 -16.37 11.91
CA TYR A 152 -7.05 -16.34 12.46
C TYR A 152 -7.00 -16.57 13.98
N GLY A 153 -8.14 -16.86 14.61
CA GLY A 153 -8.25 -17.20 16.02
C GLY A 153 -8.55 -16.00 16.92
N PRO A 154 -8.71 -16.25 18.24
CA PRO A 154 -9.36 -15.31 19.16
C PRO A 154 -8.64 -13.97 19.30
N ASN A 155 -7.30 -13.95 19.22
CA ASN A 155 -6.53 -12.70 19.27
C ASN A 155 -6.86 -11.74 18.13
N ALA A 156 -7.40 -12.23 17.01
CA ALA A 156 -7.72 -11.41 15.86
C ALA A 156 -9.08 -10.69 15.96
N TYR A 157 -9.98 -11.08 16.88
CA TYR A 157 -11.30 -10.43 17.06
C TYR A 157 -11.18 -8.94 17.39
N ASP A 158 -10.16 -8.55 18.15
CA ASP A 158 -10.00 -7.16 18.57
C ASP A 158 -8.63 -6.59 18.18
N CYS A 159 -7.91 -7.24 17.26
CA CYS A 159 -6.58 -6.73 16.90
C CYS A 159 -6.64 -5.38 16.17
N ILE A 160 -7.62 -5.16 15.28
CA ILE A 160 -7.82 -3.88 14.59
C ILE A 160 -8.73 -3.02 15.45
N GLN A 161 -8.16 -2.05 16.14
CA GLN A 161 -8.86 -1.23 17.13
C GLN A 161 -9.66 -0.10 16.49
N LYS A 162 -9.10 0.53 15.45
CA LYS A 162 -9.69 1.69 14.79
C LYS A 162 -9.20 1.81 13.36
N ILE A 163 -10.06 2.34 12.50
CA ILE A 163 -9.74 2.79 11.14
C ILE A 163 -9.95 4.31 11.13
N GLN A 164 -8.92 5.07 10.75
CA GLN A 164 -8.94 6.54 10.77
C GLN A 164 -8.38 7.08 9.46
N PRO A 165 -9.24 7.35 8.45
CA PRO A 165 -8.81 8.04 7.24
C PRO A 165 -8.10 9.35 7.59
N ARG A 166 -7.01 9.64 6.87
CA ARG A 166 -6.24 10.88 7.02
C ARG A 166 -5.71 11.34 5.68
N SER A 167 -5.55 12.65 5.53
CA SER A 167 -4.97 13.24 4.32
C SER A 167 -3.47 12.95 4.22
N SER A 168 -3.06 12.38 3.09
CA SER A 168 -1.66 12.20 2.67
C SER A 168 -0.83 13.48 2.69
N GLU A 169 -1.43 14.67 2.56
CA GLU A 169 -0.71 15.95 2.66
C GLU A 169 -0.07 16.13 4.04
N SER A 170 -0.78 15.69 5.08
CA SER A 170 -0.39 15.81 6.49
C SER A 170 0.31 14.58 7.07
N GLU A 171 0.31 13.46 6.34
CA GLU A 171 0.80 12.16 6.81
C GLU A 171 2.02 11.67 6.01
N PRO A 172 3.26 11.89 6.53
CA PRO A 172 4.49 11.51 5.82
C PRO A 172 4.58 10.02 5.48
N MET A 173 3.97 9.14 6.28
CA MET A 173 3.96 7.70 6.02
C MET A 173 3.07 7.33 4.82
N LEU A 174 2.00 8.08 4.57
CA LEU A 174 1.19 7.89 3.36
C LEU A 174 1.97 8.36 2.13
N GLN A 175 2.74 9.44 2.21
CA GLN A 175 3.64 9.87 1.11
C GLN A 175 4.75 8.84 0.85
N LEU A 176 5.33 8.25 1.90
CA LEU A 176 6.30 7.16 1.78
C LEU A 176 5.71 5.94 1.06
N LEU A 177 4.46 5.60 1.40
CA LEU A 177 3.70 4.54 0.78
C LEU A 177 3.38 4.85 -0.69
N ASP A 178 2.80 6.02 -1.01
CA ASP A 178 2.41 6.45 -2.36
C ASP A 178 3.58 6.32 -3.35
N VAL A 179 4.77 6.79 -2.98
CA VAL A 179 5.94 6.72 -3.86
C VAL A 179 6.28 5.28 -4.23
N THR A 180 6.36 4.39 -3.24
CA THR A 180 6.77 2.99 -3.47
C THR A 180 5.65 2.20 -4.15
N LEU A 181 4.41 2.40 -3.73
CA LEU A 181 3.21 1.82 -4.33
C LEU A 181 3.08 2.22 -5.80
N GLY A 182 3.20 3.52 -6.10
CA GLY A 182 3.12 4.05 -7.46
C GLY A 182 4.22 3.50 -8.38
N ALA A 183 5.46 3.36 -7.86
CA ALA A 183 6.56 2.74 -8.60
C ALA A 183 6.27 1.27 -8.94
N LEU A 184 5.86 0.46 -7.97
CA LEU A 184 5.54 -0.95 -8.18
C LEU A 184 4.28 -1.17 -9.02
N ALA A 185 3.27 -0.31 -8.90
CA ALA A 185 2.09 -0.32 -9.74
C ALA A 185 2.44 0.04 -11.20
N SER A 186 3.35 1.00 -11.40
CA SER A 186 3.91 1.34 -12.71
C SER A 186 4.70 0.19 -13.32
N TYR A 187 5.47 -0.53 -12.50
CA TYR A 187 6.15 -1.74 -12.93
C TYR A 187 5.16 -2.83 -13.36
N ARG A 188 4.18 -3.14 -12.50
CA ARG A 188 3.16 -4.18 -12.75
C ARG A 188 2.34 -3.96 -14.01
N ASN A 189 1.98 -2.71 -14.30
CA ASN A 189 1.20 -2.32 -15.47
C ASN A 189 2.07 -2.10 -16.73
N GLY A 190 3.35 -2.43 -16.71
CA GLY A 190 4.23 -2.28 -17.88
C GLY A 190 4.47 -0.82 -18.30
N ARG A 191 4.05 0.18 -17.51
CA ARG A 191 4.20 1.59 -17.87
C ARG A 191 5.66 1.99 -18.06
N HIS A 192 6.55 1.39 -17.28
CA HIS A 192 8.00 1.57 -17.39
C HIS A 192 8.58 1.19 -18.77
N LEU A 193 7.87 0.37 -19.55
CA LEU A 193 8.28 -0.04 -20.90
C LEU A 193 7.94 1.01 -21.98
N SER A 194 7.12 2.02 -21.65
CA SER A 194 6.78 3.08 -22.60
C SER A 194 7.98 3.99 -22.86
N ALA A 195 8.21 4.35 -24.12
CA ALA A 195 9.32 5.21 -24.56
C ALA A 195 9.33 6.63 -23.93
N SER A 196 8.24 7.03 -23.28
CA SER A 196 7.99 8.41 -22.80
C SER A 196 8.28 8.65 -21.30
N VAL A 197 8.80 7.66 -20.58
CA VAL A 197 8.90 7.70 -19.11
C VAL A 197 10.34 7.46 -18.62
N GLY A 198 11.27 8.37 -18.94
CA GLY A 198 12.68 8.27 -18.52
C GLY A 198 12.87 7.99 -17.02
N ILE A 199 12.69 8.99 -16.15
CA ILE A 199 12.95 8.80 -14.72
C ILE A 199 11.96 7.86 -14.00
N LYS A 200 10.71 7.80 -14.45
CA LYS A 200 9.72 6.90 -13.84
C LYS A 200 9.99 5.44 -14.18
N ARG A 201 10.58 5.15 -15.35
CA ARG A 201 11.07 3.82 -15.70
C ARG A 201 12.18 3.41 -14.73
N GLU A 202 13.21 4.23 -14.60
CA GLU A 202 14.34 3.96 -13.70
C GLU A 202 13.88 3.73 -12.26
N LEU A 203 12.99 4.58 -11.74
CA LEU A 203 12.46 4.42 -10.38
C LEU A 203 11.59 3.17 -10.20
N ALA A 204 10.80 2.79 -11.22
CA ALA A 204 9.96 1.61 -11.17
C ALA A 204 10.80 0.32 -11.22
N GLU A 205 11.79 0.26 -12.12
CA GLU A 205 12.77 -0.82 -12.21
C GLU A 205 13.55 -0.93 -10.88
N TYR A 206 14.05 0.19 -10.39
CA TYR A 206 14.78 0.26 -9.13
C TYR A 206 13.94 -0.19 -7.92
N ALA A 207 12.70 0.29 -7.79
CA ALA A 207 11.81 -0.14 -6.71
C ALA A 207 11.54 -1.65 -6.78
N PHE A 208 11.38 -2.21 -7.98
CA PHE A 208 11.19 -3.65 -8.16
C PHE A 208 12.45 -4.44 -7.76
N GLU A 209 13.64 -4.01 -8.20
CA GLU A 209 14.91 -4.64 -7.80
C GLU A 209 15.08 -4.67 -6.27
N ARG A 210 14.74 -3.57 -5.60
CA ARG A 210 14.78 -3.45 -4.13
C ARG A 210 13.86 -4.43 -3.39
N THR A 211 12.84 -4.98 -4.05
CA THR A 211 11.99 -6.02 -3.45
C THR A 211 12.68 -7.37 -3.30
N GLY A 212 13.72 -7.64 -4.09
CA GLY A 212 14.35 -8.96 -4.19
C GLY A 212 13.44 -10.03 -4.82
N TRP A 213 12.32 -9.66 -5.42
CA TRP A 213 11.43 -10.61 -6.07
C TRP A 213 11.99 -11.06 -7.43
N PRO A 214 11.91 -12.35 -7.78
CA PRO A 214 12.38 -12.84 -9.08
C PRO A 214 11.49 -12.38 -10.25
N THR A 215 10.21 -12.09 -9.97
CA THR A 215 9.23 -11.60 -10.94
C THR A 215 8.17 -10.77 -10.20
N ILE A 216 7.49 -9.84 -10.87
CA ILE A 216 6.30 -9.14 -10.33
C ILE A 216 5.03 -10.01 -10.39
N THR A 217 5.07 -11.15 -11.09
CA THR A 217 3.92 -12.08 -11.22
C THR A 217 3.93 -13.14 -10.12
N GLY A 218 2.78 -13.74 -9.82
CA GLY A 218 2.66 -14.75 -8.76
C GLY A 218 2.57 -14.18 -7.34
N ASN A 219 2.56 -15.05 -6.33
CA ASN A 219 2.27 -14.69 -4.94
C ASN A 219 3.45 -15.00 -4.02
N CYS A 220 3.73 -14.10 -3.08
CA CYS A 220 4.55 -14.48 -1.94
C CYS A 220 3.81 -15.52 -1.08
N PRO A 221 4.53 -16.40 -0.37
CA PRO A 221 3.92 -17.30 0.60
C PRO A 221 3.03 -16.55 1.58
N ALA A 222 1.95 -17.17 2.02
CA ALA A 222 0.94 -16.49 2.81
C ALA A 222 1.45 -16.00 4.18
N TYR A 223 2.57 -16.54 4.66
CA TYR A 223 3.28 -16.16 5.89
C TYR A 223 4.37 -15.08 5.68
N ALA A 224 4.65 -14.67 4.44
CA ALA A 224 5.64 -13.62 4.15
C ALA A 224 5.19 -12.31 4.80
N ARG A 225 5.97 -11.83 5.77
CA ARG A 225 5.60 -10.69 6.61
C ARG A 225 6.34 -9.42 6.21
N ALA A 226 7.66 -9.43 6.11
CA ALA A 226 8.47 -8.22 5.91
C ALA A 226 8.14 -7.50 4.59
N ILE A 227 8.08 -8.28 3.51
CA ILE A 227 7.63 -7.82 2.21
C ILE A 227 6.75 -8.89 1.57
N SER A 228 5.56 -8.51 1.09
CA SER A 228 4.64 -9.48 0.49
C SER A 228 3.95 -8.94 -0.75
N ARG A 229 3.94 -9.75 -1.81
CA ARG A 229 3.16 -9.55 -3.02
C ARG A 229 1.97 -10.50 -3.08
N TRP A 230 0.82 -9.96 -3.48
CA TRP A 230 -0.38 -10.73 -3.74
C TRP A 230 -1.03 -10.32 -5.08
N ASN A 231 -0.83 -11.10 -6.14
CA ASN A 231 -1.62 -11.03 -7.36
C ASN A 231 -2.91 -11.83 -7.19
N VAL A 232 -4.04 -11.14 -7.32
CA VAL A 232 -5.37 -11.72 -7.07
C VAL A 232 -5.91 -12.35 -8.34
N THR A 233 -6.57 -13.49 -8.17
CA THR A 233 -7.49 -14.06 -9.16
C THR A 233 -8.92 -13.85 -8.64
N PRO A 234 -9.76 -13.05 -9.32
CA PRO A 234 -11.15 -12.87 -8.92
C PRO A 234 -11.87 -14.21 -8.87
N LYS A 235 -12.72 -14.43 -7.85
CA LYS A 235 -13.55 -15.64 -7.77
C LYS A 235 -14.79 -15.58 -8.66
N ILE A 236 -15.24 -14.37 -8.96
CA ILE A 236 -16.41 -14.09 -9.78
C ILE A 236 -15.90 -13.27 -10.96
N HIS A 237 -15.87 -13.92 -12.12
CA HIS A 237 -15.44 -13.33 -13.36
C HIS A 237 -16.58 -12.53 -14.00
N ARG A 238 -16.22 -11.66 -14.94
CA ARG A 238 -17.15 -10.91 -15.79
C ARG A 238 -18.04 -11.83 -16.61
#